data_AF-A0A925VZ47-F1
#
_entry.id   AF-A0A925VZ47-F1
#
_cell.length_a   1.000
_cell.length_b   1.000
_cell.length_c   1.000
_cell.angle_alpha   90.00
_cell.angle_beta   90.00
_cell.angle_gamma   90.00
#
_symmetry.space_group_name_H-M   'P 1'
#
loop_
_entity.id
_entity.type
_entity.pdbx_description
1 polymer ?
#
loop_
_entity_poly.entity_id
_entity_poly.type
_entity_poly.pdbx_seq_one_letter_code
_entity_poly.pdbx_strand_id
1 'polypeptide(L)'
;MTAKKSASKQPATAKRSAAKKAPQSAPYAEGKWADAFARAKGERRNWLLKSEPDVFSFDDLMAAKNKTTFWDGVRNTGSRNFLRDALKKGDRVFFYHSNAEPSAIAGICEVVREGYPDHTAFDPGSAYFDADSDAANPMWFMVDVRGVEKLKRPVTLAEIKASPALSQMALVRVSRLAVTPVSDAEWEAVVAMSKK
;
A
#
# COMPACT_ATOMS: atom_id res chain seq x y z
N MET A 1 24.44 24.67 -58.38
CA MET A 1 24.20 23.25 -58.06
C MET A 1 24.96 22.90 -56.80
N THR A 2 24.28 22.74 -55.66
CA THR A 2 24.88 22.11 -54.47
C THR A 2 23.73 21.50 -53.64
N ALA A 3 23.60 20.18 -53.75
CA ALA A 3 22.57 19.39 -53.09
C ALA A 3 22.88 19.21 -51.60
N LYS A 4 21.90 19.50 -50.74
CA LYS A 4 21.93 19.14 -49.31
C LYS A 4 21.73 17.63 -49.16
N LYS A 5 22.72 16.94 -48.56
CA LYS A 5 22.57 15.55 -48.09
C LYS A 5 21.66 15.53 -46.85
N SER A 6 20.54 14.82 -46.95
CA SER A 6 19.71 14.43 -45.81
C SER A 6 20.34 13.21 -45.14
N ALA A 7 20.60 13.30 -43.83
CA ALA A 7 21.05 12.18 -43.02
C ALA A 7 19.82 11.55 -42.32
N SER A 8 19.46 10.34 -42.72
CA SER A 8 18.44 9.52 -42.06
C SER A 8 18.97 9.03 -40.71
N LYS A 9 18.35 9.44 -39.59
CA LYS A 9 18.57 8.81 -38.28
C LYS A 9 17.81 7.48 -38.25
N GLN A 10 18.54 6.37 -38.09
CA GLN A 10 17.95 5.08 -37.72
C GLN A 10 17.34 5.18 -36.31
N PRO A 11 16.20 4.53 -36.04
CA PRO A 11 15.64 4.49 -34.70
C PRO A 11 16.52 3.62 -33.80
N ALA A 12 16.82 4.13 -32.60
CA ALA A 12 17.55 3.38 -31.58
C ALA A 12 16.74 2.15 -31.16
N THR A 13 17.33 0.96 -31.31
CA THR A 13 16.78 -0.28 -30.78
C THR A 13 16.86 -0.25 -29.26
N ALA A 14 15.71 -0.01 -28.61
CA ALA A 14 15.58 -0.20 -27.18
C ALA A 14 15.87 -1.67 -26.85
N LYS A 15 16.99 -1.93 -26.17
CA LYS A 15 17.27 -3.25 -25.60
C LYS A 15 16.16 -3.57 -24.60
N ARG A 16 15.23 -4.47 -24.94
CA ARG A 16 14.30 -5.07 -23.98
C ARG A 16 15.15 -5.74 -22.89
N SER A 17 15.01 -5.29 -21.65
CA SER A 17 15.50 -6.02 -20.48
C SER A 17 14.89 -7.42 -20.46
N ALA A 18 15.63 -8.41 -19.95
CA ALA A 18 15.08 -9.73 -19.71
C ALA A 18 13.82 -9.62 -18.83
N ALA A 19 12.72 -10.23 -19.25
CA ALA A 19 11.45 -10.17 -18.53
C ALA A 19 11.62 -10.61 -17.08
N LYS A 20 11.13 -9.80 -16.13
CA LYS A 20 11.15 -10.15 -14.71
C LYS A 20 10.19 -11.31 -14.45
N LYS A 21 10.61 -12.28 -13.64
CA LYS A 21 9.73 -13.38 -13.21
C LYS A 21 8.71 -12.87 -12.20
N ALA A 22 7.48 -13.39 -12.28
CA ALA A 22 6.45 -13.14 -11.27
C ALA A 22 7.02 -13.34 -9.86
N PRO A 23 6.62 -12.50 -8.91
CA PRO A 23 7.08 -12.61 -7.55
C PRO A 23 6.57 -13.92 -6.95
N GLN A 24 7.45 -14.64 -6.27
CA GLN A 24 7.10 -15.85 -5.53
C GLN A 24 6.91 -15.51 -4.05
N SER A 25 6.15 -16.31 -3.33
CA SER A 25 6.08 -16.23 -1.87
C SER A 25 7.42 -16.67 -1.28
N ALA A 26 7.95 -15.89 -0.34
CA ALA A 26 9.16 -16.25 0.40
C ALA A 26 8.79 -17.17 1.58
N PRO A 27 9.75 -17.91 2.17
CA PRO A 27 9.51 -18.62 3.43
C PRO A 27 9.38 -17.60 4.57
N TYR A 28 8.18 -17.01 4.70
CA TYR A 28 7.89 -15.94 5.64
C TYR A 28 7.89 -16.35 7.12
N ALA A 29 8.31 -17.58 7.45
CA ALA A 29 8.39 -18.08 8.82
C ALA A 29 9.54 -17.43 9.61
N GLU A 30 10.45 -16.71 8.95
CA GLU A 30 11.63 -16.11 9.58
C GLU A 30 11.74 -14.60 9.29
N GLY A 31 12.46 -13.91 10.18
CA GLY A 31 12.81 -12.50 10.03
C GLY A 31 11.83 -11.52 10.66
N LYS A 32 12.14 -10.23 10.52
CA LYS A 32 11.47 -9.13 11.24
C LYS A 32 9.95 -9.01 11.05
N TRP A 33 9.41 -9.66 10.02
CA TRP A 33 7.98 -9.61 9.68
C TRP A 33 7.32 -10.98 9.77
N ALA A 34 7.98 -12.00 10.32
CA ALA A 34 7.45 -13.35 10.35
C ALA A 34 6.03 -13.39 10.93
N ASP A 35 5.85 -12.69 12.06
CA ASP A 35 4.56 -12.55 12.72
C ASP A 35 3.49 -11.93 11.85
N ALA A 36 3.81 -11.13 10.82
CA ALA A 36 2.82 -10.55 9.91
C ALA A 36 2.29 -11.58 8.89
N PHE A 37 3.06 -12.63 8.58
CA PHE A 37 2.69 -13.66 7.60
C PHE A 37 2.25 -14.97 8.24
N ALA A 38 2.85 -15.37 9.37
CA ALA A 38 2.47 -16.56 10.12
C ALA A 38 1.25 -16.25 10.99
N ARG A 39 0.06 -16.72 10.60
CA ARG A 39 -1.21 -16.47 11.33
C ARG A 39 -2.04 -17.72 11.52
N ALA A 40 -2.78 -17.78 12.63
CA ALA A 40 -3.79 -18.81 12.83
C ALA A 40 -4.98 -18.59 11.88
N LYS A 41 -5.65 -19.68 11.50
CA LYS A 41 -6.86 -19.60 10.66
C LYS A 41 -7.95 -18.81 11.39
N GLY A 42 -8.45 -17.75 10.76
CA GLY A 42 -9.51 -16.91 11.33
C GLY A 42 -9.04 -15.88 12.36
N GLU A 43 -7.73 -15.82 12.67
CA GLU A 43 -7.16 -14.67 13.39
C GLU A 43 -7.47 -13.38 12.64
N ARG A 44 -7.61 -12.24 13.31
CA ARG A 44 -7.78 -10.92 12.69
C ARG A 44 -6.60 -10.03 13.05
N ARG A 45 -6.03 -9.32 12.08
CA ARG A 45 -4.85 -8.47 12.27
C ARG A 45 -5.12 -7.02 11.99
N ASN A 46 -4.17 -6.19 12.40
CA ASN A 46 -4.23 -4.76 12.20
C ASN A 46 -3.11 -4.30 11.27
N TRP A 47 -3.43 -3.34 10.42
CA TRP A 47 -2.54 -2.82 9.40
C TRP A 47 -2.64 -1.30 9.34
N LEU A 48 -1.66 -0.68 8.69
CA LEU A 48 -1.72 0.72 8.29
C LEU A 48 -1.40 0.80 6.80
N LEU A 49 -2.29 1.48 6.07
CA LEU A 49 -2.17 1.74 4.64
C LEU A 49 -2.09 3.25 4.42
N LYS A 50 -1.11 3.70 3.63
CA LYS A 50 -0.88 5.11 3.32
C LYS A 50 -1.55 5.51 2.01
N SER A 51 -2.21 6.66 2.02
CA SER A 51 -2.73 7.34 0.84
C SER A 51 -2.46 8.83 0.96
N GLU A 52 -2.20 9.50 -0.15
CA GLU A 52 -2.09 10.96 -0.19
C GLU A 52 -3.50 11.54 -0.30
N PRO A 53 -3.92 12.46 0.60
CA PRO A 53 -5.29 12.94 0.62
C PRO A 53 -5.68 13.73 -0.64
N ASP A 54 -4.71 14.32 -1.34
CA ASP A 54 -4.96 15.02 -2.62
C ASP A 54 -5.20 14.06 -3.80
N VAL A 55 -4.86 12.78 -3.65
CA VAL A 55 -5.09 11.72 -4.64
C VAL A 55 -6.34 10.92 -4.27
N PHE A 56 -6.40 10.44 -3.02
CA PHE A 56 -7.53 9.69 -2.49
C PHE A 56 -7.57 9.79 -0.97
N SER A 57 -8.45 10.62 -0.44
CA SER A 57 -8.63 10.85 1.00
C SER A 57 -9.52 9.78 1.65
N PHE A 58 -9.64 9.85 2.98
CA PHE A 58 -10.56 8.97 3.70
C PHE A 58 -12.01 9.40 3.46
N ASP A 59 -12.24 10.69 3.24
CA ASP A 59 -13.57 11.20 2.91
C ASP A 59 -14.01 10.73 1.50
N ASP A 60 -13.07 10.63 0.56
CA ASP A 60 -13.32 10.01 -0.76
C ASP A 60 -13.70 8.53 -0.62
N LEU A 61 -13.00 7.77 0.23
CA LEU A 61 -13.37 6.40 0.54
C LEU A 61 -14.78 6.31 1.12
N MET A 62 -15.14 7.21 2.03
CA MET A 62 -16.46 7.24 2.65
C MET A 62 -17.57 7.65 1.67
N ALA A 63 -17.24 8.43 0.64
CA ALA A 63 -18.14 8.82 -0.45
C ALA A 63 -18.23 7.77 -1.57
N ALA A 64 -17.24 6.89 -1.69
CA ALA A 64 -17.21 5.84 -2.70
C ALA A 64 -18.41 4.88 -2.57
N LYS A 65 -18.76 4.21 -3.69
CA LYS A 65 -19.82 3.22 -3.71
C LYS A 65 -19.55 2.13 -2.66
N ASN A 66 -20.52 1.85 -1.79
CA ASN A 66 -20.40 0.92 -0.67
C ASN A 66 -19.23 1.23 0.29
N LYS A 67 -18.74 2.49 0.29
CA LYS A 67 -17.55 2.92 1.02
C LYS A 67 -16.31 2.08 0.71
N THR A 68 -16.23 1.52 -0.50
CA THR A 68 -15.23 0.50 -0.87
C THR A 68 -14.40 0.96 -2.06
N THR A 69 -13.10 0.69 -2.01
CA THR A 69 -12.17 0.90 -3.12
C THR A 69 -11.14 -0.23 -3.19
N PHE A 70 -10.49 -0.38 -4.34
CA PHE A 70 -9.25 -1.14 -4.46
C PHE A 70 -8.05 -0.27 -4.01
N TRP A 71 -7.00 -0.91 -3.49
CA TRP A 71 -5.79 -0.25 -2.99
C TRP A 71 -4.61 -0.50 -3.93
N ASP A 72 -4.62 0.16 -5.07
CA ASP A 72 -3.66 0.02 -6.17
C ASP A 72 -2.36 0.82 -5.95
N GLY A 73 -1.52 0.90 -6.98
CA GLY A 73 -0.39 1.81 -7.04
C GLY A 73 0.81 1.48 -6.14
N VAL A 74 0.74 0.41 -5.34
CA VAL A 74 1.86 -0.02 -4.50
C VAL A 74 2.97 -0.61 -5.37
N ARG A 75 4.11 0.08 -5.41
CA ARG A 75 5.32 -0.30 -6.18
C ARG A 75 6.55 -0.60 -5.31
N ASN A 76 6.34 -0.81 -4.01
CA ASN A 76 7.37 -1.33 -3.11
C ASN A 76 7.20 -2.84 -2.93
N THR A 77 8.26 -3.63 -3.13
CA THR A 77 8.19 -5.11 -3.04
C THR A 77 7.82 -5.62 -1.65
N GLY A 78 8.25 -4.96 -0.58
CA GLY A 78 7.87 -5.30 0.80
C GLY A 78 6.39 -5.05 1.06
N SER A 79 5.90 -3.86 0.70
CA SER A 79 4.47 -3.53 0.83
C SER A 79 3.59 -4.42 -0.06
N ARG A 80 4.02 -4.71 -1.29
CA ARG A 80 3.35 -5.66 -2.18
C ARG A 80 3.22 -7.05 -1.54
N ASN A 81 4.29 -7.56 -0.92
CA ASN A 81 4.23 -8.88 -0.28
C ASN A 81 3.21 -8.90 0.86
N PHE A 82 3.09 -7.80 1.64
CA PHE A 82 2.02 -7.71 2.64
C PHE A 82 0.62 -7.75 2.01
N LEU A 83 0.38 -6.98 0.95
CA LEU A 83 -0.91 -6.99 0.24
C LEU A 83 -1.24 -8.37 -0.33
N ARG A 84 -0.26 -9.01 -0.96
CA ARG A 84 -0.44 -10.30 -1.64
C ARG A 84 -0.64 -11.45 -0.65
N ASP A 85 0.23 -11.57 0.35
CA ASP A 85 0.34 -12.79 1.14
C ASP A 85 -0.25 -12.64 2.56
N ALA A 86 -0.17 -11.45 3.16
CA ALA A 86 -0.37 -11.28 4.60
C ALA A 86 -1.75 -10.71 4.98
N LEU A 87 -2.23 -9.69 4.25
CA LEU A 87 -3.55 -9.11 4.47
C LEU A 87 -4.63 -10.15 4.14
N LYS A 88 -5.57 -10.35 5.07
CA LYS A 88 -6.71 -11.25 4.91
C LYS A 88 -8.02 -10.53 5.11
N LYS A 89 -9.09 -11.10 4.54
CA LYS A 89 -10.44 -10.53 4.66
C LYS A 89 -10.82 -10.41 6.14
N GLY A 90 -11.37 -9.26 6.51
CA GLY A 90 -11.75 -8.91 7.88
C GLY A 90 -10.64 -8.27 8.72
N ASP A 91 -9.40 -8.21 8.22
CA ASP A 91 -8.34 -7.45 8.89
C ASP A 91 -8.69 -5.96 9.01
N ARG A 92 -8.31 -5.35 10.12
CA ARG A 92 -8.52 -3.92 10.38
C ARG A 92 -7.37 -3.10 9.80
N VAL A 93 -7.68 -1.92 9.29
CA VAL A 93 -6.71 -1.05 8.62
C VAL A 93 -6.86 0.37 9.13
N PHE A 94 -5.77 0.99 9.57
CA PHE A 94 -5.70 2.44 9.68
C PHE A 94 -5.48 3.06 8.29
N PHE A 95 -6.35 3.98 7.92
CA PHE A 95 -6.17 4.83 6.75
C PHE A 95 -5.30 6.03 7.15
N TYR A 96 -4.08 6.08 6.63
CA TYR A 96 -3.11 7.12 6.94
C TYR A 96 -2.97 8.11 5.78
N HIS A 97 -3.21 9.38 6.05
CA HIS A 97 -2.88 10.48 5.14
C HIS A 97 -1.38 10.76 5.19
N SER A 98 -0.68 10.37 4.13
CA SER A 98 0.74 10.66 3.91
C SER A 98 0.92 11.88 3.02
N ASN A 99 2.15 12.44 3.04
CA ASN A 99 2.51 13.61 2.24
C ASN A 99 1.53 14.80 2.44
N ALA A 100 1.06 14.95 3.67
CA ALA A 100 0.07 15.94 4.07
C ALA A 100 0.56 16.75 5.26
N GLU A 101 -0.03 17.92 5.45
CA GLU A 101 0.26 18.82 6.58
C GLU A 101 -1.01 19.09 7.40
N PRO A 102 -1.19 18.43 8.57
CA PRO A 102 -0.36 17.35 9.12
C PRO A 102 -0.66 15.99 8.49
N SER A 103 0.36 15.14 8.37
CA SER A 103 0.16 13.71 8.07
C SER A 103 -0.39 13.01 9.31
N ALA A 104 -1.42 12.19 9.14
CA ALA A 104 -2.18 11.64 10.26
C ALA A 104 -2.93 10.35 9.90
N ILE A 105 -3.24 9.55 10.92
CA ILE A 105 -4.26 8.51 10.80
C ILE A 105 -5.63 9.19 10.85
N ALA A 106 -6.41 9.02 9.77
CA ALA A 106 -7.68 9.72 9.59
C ALA A 106 -8.91 8.85 9.93
N GLY A 107 -8.81 7.54 9.73
CA GLY A 107 -9.95 6.64 9.86
C GLY A 107 -9.57 5.17 9.93
N ILE A 108 -10.59 4.34 10.07
CA ILE A 108 -10.51 2.89 10.15
C ILE A 108 -11.24 2.29 8.94
N CYS A 109 -10.58 1.33 8.31
CA CYS A 109 -11.12 0.48 7.25
C CYS A 109 -11.05 -0.99 7.67
N GLU A 110 -11.63 -1.85 6.84
CA GLU A 110 -11.45 -3.30 6.88
C GLU A 110 -11.11 -3.83 5.48
N VAL A 111 -10.36 -4.92 5.41
CA VAL A 111 -10.09 -5.63 4.14
C VAL A 111 -11.32 -6.44 3.75
N VAL A 112 -11.88 -6.18 2.57
CA VAL A 112 -13.06 -6.91 2.04
C VAL A 112 -12.73 -7.88 0.92
N ARG A 113 -11.55 -7.73 0.29
CA ARG A 113 -10.98 -8.67 -0.68
C ARG A 113 -9.49 -8.83 -0.46
N GLU A 114 -9.03 -10.09 -0.41
CA GLU A 114 -7.60 -10.42 -0.24
C GLU A 114 -6.78 -10.13 -1.50
N GLY A 115 -5.46 -10.22 -1.38
CA GLY A 115 -4.49 -9.91 -2.42
C GLY A 115 -4.81 -10.48 -3.80
N TYR A 116 -4.90 -9.61 -4.80
CA TYR A 116 -5.11 -9.96 -6.20
C TYR A 116 -4.29 -9.05 -7.13
N PRO A 117 -4.05 -9.43 -8.39
CA PRO A 117 -3.24 -8.63 -9.30
C PRO A 117 -3.75 -7.20 -9.47
N ASP A 118 -2.83 -6.23 -9.35
CA ASP A 118 -3.12 -4.82 -9.57
C ASP A 118 -3.21 -4.54 -11.08
N HIS A 119 -4.43 -4.35 -11.58
CA HIS A 119 -4.67 -4.12 -12.99
C HIS A 119 -4.09 -2.79 -13.50
N THR A 120 -3.83 -1.81 -12.62
CA THR A 120 -3.23 -0.52 -13.02
C THR A 120 -1.77 -0.68 -13.43
N ALA A 121 -1.12 -1.79 -13.08
CA ALA A 121 0.21 -2.11 -13.58
C ALA A 121 0.22 -2.52 -15.05
N PHE A 122 -0.91 -2.97 -15.59
CA PHE A 122 -1.00 -3.49 -16.97
C PHE A 122 -1.39 -2.41 -17.99
N ASP A 123 -1.90 -1.27 -17.51
CA ASP A 123 -2.43 -0.19 -18.34
C ASP A 123 -1.34 0.86 -18.67
N PRO A 124 -0.91 1.01 -19.94
CA PRO A 124 0.07 2.03 -20.32
C PRO A 124 -0.35 3.48 -20.04
N GLY A 125 -1.64 3.75 -19.85
CA GLY A 125 -2.15 5.07 -19.48
C GLY A 125 -2.09 5.37 -17.97
N SER A 126 -1.83 4.35 -17.15
CA SER A 126 -1.73 4.49 -15.70
C SER A 126 -0.40 5.12 -15.28
N ALA A 127 -0.43 5.96 -14.24
CA ALA A 127 0.78 6.47 -13.58
C ALA A 127 1.61 5.35 -12.94
N TYR A 128 1.02 4.17 -12.75
CA TYR A 128 1.64 3.02 -12.10
C TYR A 128 1.90 1.84 -13.07
N PHE A 129 1.88 2.10 -14.38
CA PHE A 129 2.22 1.11 -15.41
C PHE A 129 3.59 0.46 -15.17
N ASP A 130 3.69 -0.85 -15.36
CA ASP A 130 4.94 -1.58 -15.37
C ASP A 130 4.98 -2.49 -16.59
N ALA A 131 5.86 -2.18 -17.55
CA ALA A 131 5.98 -2.92 -18.81
C ALA A 131 6.41 -4.39 -18.63
N ASP A 132 6.92 -4.77 -17.45
CA ASP A 132 7.28 -6.15 -17.11
C ASP A 132 6.13 -6.92 -16.43
N SER A 133 4.96 -6.29 -16.25
CA SER A 133 3.81 -6.85 -15.52
C SER A 133 2.62 -7.01 -16.45
N ASP A 134 2.06 -8.21 -16.51
CA ASP A 134 0.84 -8.51 -17.29
C ASP A 134 -0.07 -9.48 -16.53
N ALA A 135 -1.25 -9.77 -17.10
CA ALA A 135 -2.23 -10.65 -16.48
C ALA A 135 -1.75 -12.11 -16.31
N ALA A 136 -0.82 -12.58 -17.14
CA ALA A 136 -0.24 -13.91 -17.04
C ALA A 136 0.94 -13.95 -16.05
N ASN A 137 1.64 -12.84 -15.86
CA ASN A 137 2.81 -12.68 -15.00
C ASN A 137 2.71 -11.38 -14.17
N PRO A 138 1.78 -11.31 -13.21
CA PRO A 138 1.52 -10.08 -12.46
C PRO A 138 2.63 -9.79 -11.45
N MET A 139 3.22 -8.60 -11.51
CA MET A 139 4.30 -8.17 -10.62
C MET A 139 3.82 -7.44 -9.36
N TRP A 140 2.59 -6.93 -9.40
CA TRP A 140 2.00 -6.04 -8.40
C TRP A 140 0.61 -6.53 -7.99
N PHE A 141 0.27 -6.26 -6.73
CA PHE A 141 -0.93 -6.78 -6.08
C PHE A 141 -1.58 -5.69 -5.26
N MET A 142 -2.90 -5.77 -5.16
CA MET A 142 -3.75 -4.88 -4.38
C MET A 142 -4.78 -5.69 -3.58
N VAL A 143 -5.49 -5.00 -2.70
CA VAL A 143 -6.62 -5.51 -1.90
C VAL A 143 -7.81 -4.58 -2.09
N ASP A 144 -9.01 -5.01 -1.72
CA ASP A 144 -10.12 -4.07 -1.56
C ASP A 144 -10.33 -3.77 -0.09
N VAL A 145 -10.55 -2.50 0.23
CA VAL A 145 -10.87 -2.05 1.60
C VAL A 145 -12.21 -1.33 1.63
N ARG A 146 -12.91 -1.47 2.75
CA ARG A 146 -14.15 -0.75 3.05
C ARG A 146 -13.95 0.19 4.22
N GLY A 147 -14.36 1.44 4.08
CA GLY A 147 -14.38 2.42 5.17
C GLY A 147 -15.38 2.00 6.26
N VAL A 148 -14.90 1.94 7.51
CA VAL A 148 -15.69 1.55 8.69
C VAL A 148 -16.13 2.80 9.45
N GLU A 149 -15.18 3.58 9.94
CA GLU A 149 -15.46 4.80 10.70
C GLU A 149 -14.33 5.83 10.60
N LYS A 150 -14.70 7.12 10.66
CA LYS A 150 -13.74 8.22 10.83
C LYS A 150 -13.32 8.27 12.29
N LEU A 151 -12.04 8.52 12.56
CA LEU A 151 -11.62 8.77 13.94
C LEU A 151 -12.26 10.06 14.46
N LYS A 152 -12.55 10.14 15.77
CA LYS A 152 -13.14 11.36 16.38
C LYS A 152 -12.27 12.59 16.13
N ARG A 153 -10.95 12.41 16.19
CA ARG A 153 -9.97 13.32 15.61
C ARG A 153 -8.84 12.53 14.94
N PRO A 154 -8.20 13.09 13.91
CA PRO A 154 -6.99 12.50 13.37
C PRO A 154 -5.89 12.40 14.44
N VAL A 155 -5.08 11.34 14.35
CA VAL A 155 -3.89 11.16 15.19
C VAL A 155 -2.65 11.44 14.34
N THR A 156 -1.98 12.56 14.62
CA THR A 156 -0.90 13.07 13.77
C THR A 156 0.38 12.25 13.92
N LEU A 157 1.22 12.25 12.88
CA LEU A 157 2.54 11.63 12.94
C LEU A 157 3.41 12.21 14.07
N ALA A 158 3.26 13.50 14.37
CA ALA A 158 3.97 14.15 15.47
C ALA A 158 3.58 13.55 16.82
N GLU A 159 2.28 13.38 17.08
CA GLU A 159 1.79 12.72 18.30
C GLU A 159 2.23 11.25 18.38
N ILE A 160 2.19 10.52 17.26
CA ILE A 160 2.64 9.13 17.19
C ILE A 160 4.12 9.03 17.56
N LYS A 161 4.98 9.89 16.99
CA LYS A 161 6.43 9.91 17.28
C LYS A 161 6.73 10.32 18.71
N ALA A 162 5.92 11.18 19.32
CA ALA A 162 6.07 11.60 20.70
C ALA A 162 5.63 10.53 21.72
N SER A 163 4.86 9.53 21.30
CA SER A 163 4.35 8.47 22.18
C SER A 163 5.35 7.33 22.36
N PRO A 164 5.85 7.06 23.58
CA PRO A 164 6.74 5.92 23.83
C PRO A 164 6.11 4.57 23.48
N ALA A 165 4.79 4.44 23.67
CA ALA A 165 4.02 3.24 23.35
C ALA A 165 3.99 2.92 21.85
N LEU A 166 4.21 3.92 20.99
CA LEU A 166 4.22 3.77 19.53
C LEU A 166 5.64 3.85 18.94
N SER A 167 6.66 3.87 19.80
CA SER A 167 8.05 4.02 19.36
C SER A 167 8.54 2.88 18.44
N GLN A 168 7.93 1.70 18.54
CA GLN A 168 8.26 0.53 17.69
C GLN A 168 7.34 0.38 16.47
N MET A 169 6.33 1.24 16.33
CA MET A 169 5.38 1.16 15.23
C MET A 169 6.11 1.24 13.89
N ALA A 170 5.77 0.33 12.98
CA ALA A 170 6.41 0.23 11.68
C ALA A 170 6.34 1.54 10.87
N LEU A 171 5.28 2.33 11.06
CA LEU A 171 5.13 3.69 10.52
C LEU A 171 6.33 4.60 10.89
N VAL A 172 6.83 4.48 12.12
CA VAL A 172 7.95 5.27 12.66
C VAL A 172 9.29 4.67 12.25
N ARG A 173 9.43 3.35 12.35
CA ARG A 173 10.70 2.64 12.15
C ARG A 173 11.06 2.40 10.68
N VAL A 174 10.06 2.27 9.80
CA VAL A 174 10.26 1.87 8.40
C VAL A 174 9.42 2.74 7.46
N SER A 175 9.72 4.04 7.44
CA SER A 175 8.95 5.08 6.75
C SER A 175 8.66 4.82 5.26
N ARG A 176 9.57 4.14 4.57
CA ARG A 176 9.48 3.82 3.13
C ARG A 176 8.45 2.74 2.76
N LEU A 177 7.84 2.06 3.73
CA LEU A 177 6.73 1.13 3.47
C LEU A 177 5.40 1.88 3.47
N ALA A 178 4.56 1.62 2.47
CA ALA A 178 3.21 2.17 2.35
C ALA A 178 2.15 1.28 3.02
N VAL A 179 2.48 0.01 3.20
CA VAL A 179 1.67 -1.00 3.87
C VAL A 179 2.52 -1.60 4.97
N THR A 180 2.03 -1.56 6.21
CA THR A 180 2.77 -2.08 7.37
C THR A 180 1.85 -2.75 8.39
N PRO A 181 2.31 -3.80 9.09
CA PRO A 181 1.56 -4.37 10.21
C PRO A 181 1.50 -3.38 11.38
N VAL A 182 0.46 -3.53 12.21
CA VAL A 182 0.24 -2.80 13.46
C VAL A 182 -0.08 -3.83 14.54
N SER A 183 0.63 -3.79 15.67
CA SER A 183 0.32 -4.69 16.78
C SER A 183 -1.01 -4.32 17.44
N ASP A 184 -1.62 -5.23 18.20
CA ASP A 184 -2.84 -4.92 18.95
C ASP A 184 -2.60 -3.79 19.97
N ALA A 185 -1.45 -3.77 20.64
CA ALA A 185 -1.10 -2.71 21.58
C ALA A 185 -0.97 -1.33 20.89
N GLU A 186 -0.36 -1.28 19.70
CA GLU A 186 -0.26 -0.06 18.91
C GLU A 186 -1.64 0.40 18.42
N TRP A 187 -2.49 -0.54 17.99
CA TRP A 187 -3.85 -0.24 17.57
C TRP A 187 -4.66 0.42 18.68
N GLU A 188 -4.70 -0.20 19.86
CA GLU A 188 -5.44 0.34 21.00
C GLU A 188 -4.88 1.69 21.46
N ALA A 189 -3.56 1.89 21.43
CA ALA A 189 -2.94 3.17 21.76
C ALA A 189 -3.37 4.29 20.79
N VAL A 190 -3.36 4.04 19.47
CA VAL A 190 -3.83 5.02 18.48
C VAL A 190 -5.33 5.31 18.66
N VAL A 191 -6.15 4.28 18.84
CA VAL A 191 -7.60 4.46 19.08
C VAL A 191 -7.84 5.29 20.34
N ALA A 192 -7.11 5.04 21.43
CA ALA A 192 -7.22 5.82 22.66
C ALA A 192 -6.80 7.28 22.44
N MET A 193 -5.71 7.53 21.71
CA MET A 193 -5.27 8.89 21.36
C MET A 193 -6.33 9.65 20.56
N SER A 194 -7.01 8.98 19.65
CA SER A 194 -8.08 9.58 18.83
C SER A 194 -9.32 10.01 19.62
N LYS A 195 -9.47 9.57 20.87
CA LYS A 195 -10.64 9.87 21.73
C LYS A 195 -10.40 11.01 22.72
N LYS A 196 -9.17 11.52 22.80
CA LYS A 196 -8.79 12.67 23.63
C LYS A 196 -9.21 13.96 22.93
#